data_AF-A0A1C6EJS0-F1
#
_entry.id   AF-A0A1C6EJS0-F1
#
_cell.length_a   1.000
_cell.length_b   1.000
_cell.length_c   1.000
_cell.angle_alpha   90.00
_cell.angle_beta   90.00
_cell.angle_gamma   90.00
#
_symmetry.space_group_name_H-M   'P 1'
#
loop_
_entity.id
_entity.type
_entity.pdbx_description
1 polymer ?
#
loop_
_entity_poly.entity_id
_entity_poly.type
_entity_poly.pdbx_seq_one_letter_code
_entity_poly.pdbx_strand_id
1 'polypeptide(L)' 'MNKLNEICKFCGKNENITAFNNTLACKECIEKIEKKLVKRYKSERLLFCTGLAIWFAYVEALIFLIFKRM' A
#
# COMPACT_ATOMS: atom_id res chain seq x y z
N MET A 1 -21.53 -4.50 35.57
CA MET A 1 -21.49 -5.37 34.38
C MET A 1 -21.91 -4.54 33.17
N ASN A 2 -20.98 -3.79 32.55
CA ASN A 2 -21.25 -3.01 31.34
C ASN A 2 -20.80 -3.81 30.12
N LYS A 3 -21.75 -4.53 29.50
CA LYS A 3 -21.61 -5.02 28.14
C LYS A 3 -21.68 -3.82 27.20
N LEU A 4 -20.59 -3.04 27.14
CA LEU A 4 -20.37 -2.12 26.02
C LEU A 4 -20.33 -3.01 24.80
N ASN A 5 -21.40 -3.01 24.01
CA ASN A 5 -21.44 -3.69 22.73
C ASN A 5 -20.16 -3.34 22.00
N GLU A 6 -19.28 -4.33 21.84
CA GLU A 6 -18.20 -4.24 20.88
C GLU A 6 -18.92 -4.05 19.55
N ILE A 7 -18.78 -2.85 18.97
CA ILE A 7 -19.35 -2.48 17.68
C ILE A 7 -18.18 -2.00 16.85
N CYS A 8 -18.10 -2.44 15.60
CA CYS A 8 -17.09 -1.96 14.69
C CYS A 8 -17.25 -0.46 14.46
N LYS A 9 -16.20 0.30 14.75
CA LYS A 9 -16.16 1.76 14.58
C LYS A 9 -16.40 2.22 13.14
N PHE A 10 -16.19 1.34 12.16
CA PHE A 10 -16.27 1.67 10.73
C PHE A 10 -17.62 1.36 10.09
N CYS A 11 -18.26 0.26 10.48
CA CYS A 11 -19.50 -0.21 9.82
C CYS A 11 -20.69 -0.35 10.77
N GLY A 12 -20.52 -0.17 12.08
CA GLY A 12 -21.62 -0.29 13.05
C GLY A 12 -22.14 -1.72 13.26
N LYS A 13 -21.56 -2.72 12.59
CA LYS A 13 -21.90 -4.14 12.82
C LYS A 13 -21.26 -4.64 14.12
N ASN A 14 -21.93 -5.57 14.78
CA ASN A 14 -21.50 -6.26 16.00
C ASN A 14 -20.98 -7.70 15.73
N GLU A 15 -20.97 -8.13 14.47
CA GLU A 15 -20.54 -9.48 14.07
C GLU A 15 -19.04 -9.51 13.73
N ASN A 16 -18.32 -10.53 14.21
CA ASN A 16 -16.91 -10.79 13.90
C ASN A 16 -15.97 -9.58 14.17
N ILE A 17 -16.09 -8.99 15.36
CA ILE A 17 -15.26 -7.88 15.79
C ILE A 17 -13.93 -8.40 16.32
N THR A 18 -12.87 -7.72 15.91
CA THR A 18 -11.50 -8.00 16.33
C THR A 18 -10.78 -6.69 16.63
N ALA A 19 -9.83 -6.74 17.55
CA ALA A 19 -8.98 -5.60 17.85
C ALA A 19 -8.02 -5.33 16.68
N PHE A 20 -8.08 -4.14 16.10
CA PHE A 20 -7.24 -3.70 15.00
C PHE A 20 -6.69 -2.30 15.31
N ASN A 21 -5.36 -2.19 15.49
CA ASN A 21 -4.65 -0.93 15.75
C ASN A 21 -5.32 -0.05 16.83
N ASN A 22 -5.46 -0.58 18.05
CA ASN A 22 -6.12 0.09 19.20
C ASN A 22 -7.60 0.46 19.00
N THR A 23 -8.28 -0.09 17.98
CA THR A 23 -9.71 0.12 17.74
C THR A 23 -10.44 -1.20 17.47
N LEU A 24 -11.73 -1.27 17.79
CA LEU A 24 -12.58 -2.42 17.47
C LEU A 24 -13.08 -2.31 16.03
N ALA A 25 -12.72 -3.29 15.19
CA ALA A 25 -13.10 -3.33 13.78
C ALA A 25 -13.63 -4.72 13.38
N CYS A 26 -14.59 -4.76 12.46
CA CYS A 26 -15.05 -6.00 11.85
C CYS A 26 -13.98 -6.54 10.89
N LYS A 27 -13.89 -7.87 10.81
CA LYS A 27 -13.01 -8.58 9.87
C LYS A 27 -13.17 -8.12 8.42
N GLU A 28 -14.41 -7.85 7.95
CA GLU A 28 -14.67 -7.31 6.61
C GLU A 28 -14.00 -5.94 6.39
N CYS A 29 -14.01 -5.06 7.39
CA CYS A 29 -13.42 -3.73 7.28
C CYS A 29 -11.89 -3.81 7.25
N ILE A 30 -11.32 -4.69 8.07
CA ILE A 30 -9.88 -4.98 8.11
C ILE A 30 -9.41 -5.48 6.74
N GLU A 31 -10.09 -6.48 6.18
CA GLU A 31 -9.73 -7.06 4.88
C GLU A 31 -9.80 -6.02 3.75
N LYS A 32 -10.77 -5.12 3.79
CA LYS A 32 -10.91 -4.03 2.81
C LYS A 32 -9.78 -3.01 2.91
N ILE A 33 -9.32 -2.72 4.13
CA ILE A 33 -8.17 -1.84 4.39
C ILE A 33 -6.88 -2.51 3.90
N GLU A 34 -6.67 -3.78 4.24
CA GLU A 34 -5.50 -4.55 3.80
C GLU A 34 -5.43 -4.65 2.26
N LYS A 35 -6.53 -5.00 1.59
CA LYS A 35 -6.57 -5.02 0.11
C LYS A 35 -6.21 -3.66 -0.49
N LYS A 36 -6.67 -2.56 0.12
CA LYS A 36 -6.35 -1.21 -0.35
C LYS A 36 -4.88 -0.84 -0.12
N LEU A 37 -4.30 -1.27 1.01
CA LEU A 37 -2.88 -1.10 1.35
C LEU A 37 -1.99 -1.87 0.36
N VAL A 38 -2.29 -3.16 0.12
CA VAL A 38 -1.53 -3.99 -0.84
C VAL A 38 -1.58 -3.38 -2.24
N LYS A 39 -2.74 -2.87 -2.67
CA LYS A 39 -2.87 -2.21 -3.97
C LYS A 39 -2.04 -0.92 -4.08
N ARG A 40 -2.00 -0.09 -3.03
CA ARG A 40 -1.12 1.10 -3.01
C ARG A 40 0.34 0.71 -3.06
N TYR A 41 0.77 -0.22 -2.21
CA TYR A 41 2.15 -0.67 -2.15
C TYR A 41 2.64 -1.23 -3.50
N LYS A 42 1.81 -2.01 -4.19
CA LYS A 42 2.12 -2.51 -5.53
C LYS A 42 2.25 -1.37 -6.56
N SER A 43 1.42 -0.35 -6.46
CA SER A 43 1.43 0.80 -7.40
C SER A 43 2.66 1.70 -7.19
N GLU A 44 3.01 2.00 -5.94
CA GLU A 44 4.23 2.74 -5.60
C GLU A 44 5.49 2.00 -6.06
N ARG A 45 5.55 0.68 -5.82
CA ARG A 45 6.70 -0.13 -6.26
C ARG A 45 6.82 -0.16 -7.78
N LEU A 46 5.70 -0.20 -8.50
CA LEU A 46 5.70 -0.14 -9.96
C LEU A 46 6.26 1.19 -10.46
N LEU A 47 5.78 2.32 -9.92
CA LEU A 47 6.26 3.66 -10.26
C LEU A 47 7.76 3.82 -9.97
N PHE A 48 8.24 3.30 -8.84
CA PHE A 48 9.65 3.34 -8.49
C PHE A 48 10.52 2.53 -9.45
N CYS A 49 10.09 1.31 -9.80
CA CYS A 49 10.80 0.49 -10.78
C CYS A 49 10.83 1.14 -12.18
N THR A 50 9.72 1.75 -12.63
CA THR A 50 9.68 2.45 -13.91
C THR A 50 10.60 3.68 -13.91
N GLY A 51 10.61 4.46 -12.83
CA GLY A 51 11.51 5.60 -12.68
C GLY A 51 12.99 5.20 -12.74
N LEU A 52 13.37 4.11 -12.07
CA LEU A 52 14.71 3.56 -12.14
C LEU A 52 15.09 3.10 -13.56
N ALA A 53 14.18 2.39 -14.25
CA ALA A 53 14.44 1.92 -15.61
C ALA A 53 14.70 3.08 -16.60
N ILE A 54 13.91 4.16 -16.49
CA ILE A 54 14.11 5.37 -17.30
C ILE A 54 15.46 6.02 -16.98
N TRP A 55 15.81 6.10 -15.68
CA TRP A 55 17.09 6.65 -15.26
C TRP A 55 18.28 5.87 -15.83
N PHE A 56 18.26 4.54 -15.72
CA PHE A 56 19.29 3.69 -16.29
C PHE A 56 19.41 3.85 -17.81
N ALA A 57 18.29 3.89 -18.52
CA ALA A 57 18.29 4.12 -19.97
C ALA A 57 18.92 5.48 -20.34
N TYR A 58 18.67 6.52 -19.55
CA TYR A 58 19.25 7.85 -19.77
C TYR A 58 20.77 7.87 -19.51
N VAL A 59 21.23 7.21 -18.45
CA VAL A 59 22.65 7.08 -18.12
C VAL A 59 23.38 6.29 -19.21
N GLU A 60 22.82 5.17 -19.68
CA GLU A 60 23.41 4.41 -20.78
C GLU A 60 23.53 5.24 -22.07
N ALA A 61 22.48 5.99 -22.42
CA ALA A 61 22.52 6.87 -23.59
C ALA A 61 23.58 7.99 -23.46
N LEU A 62 23.73 8.57 -22.27
CA LEU A 62 24.77 9.56 -21.99
C LEU A 62 26.17 8.98 -22.07
N ILE A 63 26.39 7.78 -21.52
CA ILE A 63 27.68 7.08 -21.60
C ILE A 63 28.03 6.81 -23.07
N PHE A 64 27.08 6.31 -23.87
CA PHE A 64 27.30 6.07 -25.29
C PHE A 64 27.66 7.35 -26.05
N LEU A 65 26.98 8.46 -25.77
CA LEU A 65 27.28 9.76 -26.37
C LEU A 65 28.69 10.25 -25.99
N ILE A 66 29.12 10.05 -24.73
CA ILE A 66 30.47 10.41 -24.29
C ILE A 66 31.52 9.54 -24.98
N PHE A 67 31.31 8.22 -25.03
CA PHE A 67 32.22 7.28 -25.70
C PHE A 67 32.35 7.55 -27.19
N LYS A 68 31.26 7.93 -27.87
CA LYS A 68 31.29 8.29 -29.30
C LYS A 68 32.03 9.61 -29.57
N ARG A 69 32.17 10.46 -28.54
CA ARG A 69 32.79 11.79 -28.66
C ARG A 69 34.29 11.78 -28.34
N MET A 70 34.78 10.74 -27.66
CA MET A 70 36.20 10.39 -27.58
C MET A 70 36.64 9.67 -28.85
#